data_AF-A0A8H7NAW4-F1
#
_entry.id   AF-A0A8H7NAW4-F1
#
_cell.length_a   1.000
_cell.length_b   1.000
_cell.length_c   1.000
_cell.angle_alpha   90.00
_cell.angle_beta   90.00
_cell.angle_gamma   90.00
#
_symmetry.space_group_name_H-M   'P 1'
#
loop_
_entity.id
_entity.type
_entity.pdbx_description
1 polymer ?
#
loop_
_entity_poly.entity_id
_entity_poly.type
_entity_poly.pdbx_seq_one_letter_code
_entity_poly.pdbx_strand_id
1 'polypeptide(L)'
;MAASYPQFVLLGDSLFEHAIPITQGFSLQAKLGGLCARRIDVINRGFSGWSSRHLVQHLDQIFPAPVTGSPKIKYLAILIGANDAVLPWSPTKQHVPLEEYKENLGKIISHPSIKAHQPKIFLITPSH
;
A
#
# COMPACT_ATOMS: atom_id res chain seq x y z
N MET A 1 26.87 3.53 3.28
CA MET A 1 25.39 3.36 3.27
C MET A 1 24.85 3.89 4.59
N ALA A 2 23.73 4.62 4.57
CA ALA A 2 23.05 5.01 5.81
C ALA A 2 22.45 3.78 6.50
N ALA A 3 22.37 3.80 7.84
CA ALA A 3 21.70 2.74 8.58
C ALA A 3 20.21 2.71 8.23
N SER A 4 19.63 1.51 8.10
CA SER A 4 18.21 1.36 7.76
C SER A 4 17.34 1.54 8.99
N TYR A 5 16.34 2.41 8.89
CA TYR A 5 15.22 2.43 9.83
C TYR A 5 14.17 1.38 9.44
N PRO A 6 13.36 0.89 10.40
CA PRO A 6 12.15 0.17 10.06
C PRO A 6 11.22 1.04 9.21
N GLN A 7 10.36 0.41 8.43
CA GLN A 7 9.54 1.08 7.43
C GLN A 7 8.06 1.13 7.83
N PHE A 8 7.39 2.22 7.43
CA PHE A 8 5.95 2.33 7.31
C PHE A 8 5.60 2.38 5.82
N VAL A 9 5.08 1.29 5.28
CA VAL A 9 4.70 1.18 3.87
C VAL A 9 3.24 1.63 3.67
N LEU A 10 3.02 2.50 2.69
CA LEU A 10 1.72 2.95 2.21
C LEU A 10 1.40 2.19 0.91
N LEU A 11 0.66 1.08 0.99
CA LEU A 11 0.29 0.24 -0.14
C LEU A 11 -1.11 0.62 -0.65
N GLY A 12 -1.25 0.92 -1.94
CA GLY A 12 -2.55 1.31 -2.45
C GLY A 12 -2.59 1.73 -3.91
N ASP A 13 -3.55 2.57 -4.23
CA ASP A 13 -3.76 3.13 -5.56
C ASP A 13 -3.27 4.59 -5.66
N SER A 14 -3.89 5.38 -6.55
CA SER A 14 -3.59 6.80 -6.76
C SER A 14 -3.74 7.65 -5.50
N LEU A 15 -4.60 7.28 -4.56
CA LEU A 15 -4.77 8.01 -3.31
C LEU A 15 -3.50 8.01 -2.47
N PHE A 16 -2.75 6.90 -2.49
CA PHE A 16 -1.43 6.84 -1.87
C PHE A 16 -0.32 7.29 -2.80
N GLU A 17 -0.37 7.04 -4.11
CA GLU A 17 0.64 7.56 -5.05
C GLU A 17 0.74 9.10 -4.93
N HIS A 18 -0.40 9.76 -4.89
CA HIS A 18 -0.50 11.22 -4.77
C HIS A 18 -0.44 11.72 -3.32
N ALA A 19 -0.14 10.87 -2.34
CA ALA A 19 0.09 11.30 -0.96
C ALA A 19 1.42 12.08 -0.77
N ILE A 20 2.27 12.12 -1.80
CA ILE A 20 3.55 12.85 -1.84
C ILE A 20 3.37 14.33 -2.16
N PRO A 21 2.81 14.74 -3.32
CA PRO A 21 2.67 16.15 -3.67
C PRO A 21 1.88 16.91 -2.61
N ILE A 22 2.26 18.16 -2.38
CA ILE A 22 1.49 19.07 -1.52
C ILE A 22 0.25 19.50 -2.30
N THR A 23 -0.90 18.98 -1.92
CA THR A 23 -2.19 19.34 -2.50
C THR A 23 -2.96 20.14 -1.44
N GLN A 24 -3.43 21.34 -1.80
CA GLN A 24 -4.15 22.23 -0.88
C GLN A 24 -3.41 22.48 0.46
N GLY A 25 -2.08 22.56 0.41
CA GLY A 25 -1.23 22.81 1.59
C GLY A 25 -0.95 21.59 2.46
N PHE A 26 -1.41 20.40 2.08
CA PHE A 26 -1.19 19.16 2.82
C PHE A 26 -0.59 18.04 1.95
N SER A 27 0.30 17.27 2.55
CA SER A 27 0.84 16.02 2.00
C SER A 27 0.89 15.01 3.13
N LEU A 28 0.11 13.94 3.00
CA LEU A 28 0.02 12.91 4.03
C LEU A 28 1.38 12.26 4.27
N GLN A 29 2.08 11.89 3.20
CA GLN A 29 3.38 11.24 3.32
C GLN A 29 4.43 12.18 3.90
N ALA A 30 4.47 13.45 3.48
CA ALA A 30 5.43 14.41 4.03
C ALA A 30 5.17 14.66 5.53
N LYS A 31 3.89 14.82 5.92
CA LYS A 31 3.52 15.00 7.33
C LYS A 31 3.89 13.79 8.17
N LEU A 32 3.56 12.59 7.69
CA LEU A 32 3.88 11.34 8.36
C LEU A 32 5.40 11.14 8.46
N GLY A 33 6.15 11.43 7.40
CA GLY A 33 7.61 11.39 7.38
C GLY A 33 8.22 12.32 8.42
N GLY A 34 7.70 13.55 8.55
CA GLY A 34 8.12 14.49 9.59
C GLY A 34 7.84 13.98 11.01
N LEU A 35 6.66 13.40 11.25
CA LEU A 35 6.30 12.82 12.56
C LEU A 35 7.16 11.59 12.89
N CYS A 36 7.54 10.80 11.89
CA CYS A 36 8.33 9.58 12.02
C CYS A 36 9.84 9.81 11.93
N ALA A 37 10.29 11.05 11.69
CA ALA A 37 11.68 11.38 11.40
C ALA A 37 12.65 10.77 12.42
N ARG A 38 13.77 10.22 11.91
CA ARG A 38 14.84 9.55 12.69
C ARG A 38 14.40 8.29 13.46
N ARG A 39 13.25 7.71 13.13
CA ARG A 39 12.72 6.50 13.77
C ARG A 39 12.19 5.48 12.79
N ILE A 40 11.47 5.93 11.75
CA ILE A 40 10.80 5.09 10.77
C ILE A 40 10.83 5.79 9.42
N ASP A 41 11.17 5.05 8.36
CA ASP A 41 11.10 5.53 6.98
C ASP A 41 9.69 5.30 6.41
N VAL A 42 9.09 6.34 5.83
CA VAL A 42 7.77 6.23 5.19
C VAL A 42 7.95 5.95 3.71
N ILE A 43 7.47 4.78 3.27
CA ILE A 43 7.69 4.26 1.91
C ILE A 43 6.37 4.24 1.15
N ASN A 44 6.35 4.86 -0.03
CA ASN A 44 5.19 4.86 -0.91
C ASN A 44 5.18 3.64 -1.83
N ARG A 45 4.07 2.90 -1.84
CA ARG A 45 3.73 1.82 -2.78
C ARG A 45 2.28 1.99 -3.25
N GLY A 46 1.91 3.23 -3.56
CA GLY A 46 0.68 3.58 -4.25
C GLY A 46 0.89 3.51 -5.76
N PHE A 47 -0.09 2.95 -6.47
CA PHE A 47 -0.02 2.75 -7.92
C PHE A 47 -1.31 3.26 -8.59
N SER A 48 -1.22 4.38 -9.29
CA SER A 48 -2.37 5.01 -9.91
C SER A 48 -3.04 4.09 -10.93
N GLY A 49 -4.37 4.03 -10.86
CA GLY A 49 -5.19 3.16 -11.70
C GLY A 49 -5.22 1.68 -11.27
N TRP A 50 -4.48 1.25 -10.25
CA TRP A 50 -4.47 -0.15 -9.84
C TRP A 50 -5.68 -0.53 -8.98
N SER A 51 -6.21 -1.72 -9.22
CA SER A 51 -7.21 -2.38 -8.38
C SER A 51 -6.57 -3.47 -7.50
N SER A 52 -7.34 -4.08 -6.60
CA SER A 52 -6.84 -5.19 -5.77
C SER A 52 -6.28 -6.36 -6.59
N ARG A 53 -6.85 -6.61 -7.78
CA ARG A 53 -6.38 -7.64 -8.73
C ARG A 53 -4.95 -7.37 -9.20
N HIS A 54 -4.65 -6.11 -9.53
CA HIS A 54 -3.31 -5.71 -9.97
C HIS A 54 -2.29 -5.86 -8.83
N LEU A 55 -2.66 -5.47 -7.60
CA LEU A 55 -1.78 -5.66 -6.44
C LEU A 55 -1.44 -7.13 -6.26
N VAL A 56 -2.43 -8.02 -6.23
CA VAL A 56 -2.22 -9.48 -6.04
C VAL A 56 -1.26 -10.04 -7.07
N GLN A 57 -1.36 -9.63 -8.33
CA GLN A 57 -0.48 -10.09 -9.42
C GLN A 57 1.00 -9.67 -9.25
N HIS A 58 1.26 -8.60 -8.49
CA HIS A 58 2.59 -8.00 -8.36
C HIS A 58 3.14 -8.04 -6.93
N LEU A 59 2.49 -8.76 -6.00
CA LEU A 59 2.90 -8.81 -4.60
C LEU A 59 4.35 -9.24 -4.40
N ASP A 60 4.84 -10.22 -5.17
CA ASP A 60 6.22 -10.70 -5.05
C ASP A 60 7.25 -9.66 -5.52
N GLN A 61 6.87 -8.78 -6.45
CA GLN A 61 7.71 -7.68 -6.92
C GLN A 61 7.70 -6.50 -5.93
N ILE A 62 6.56 -6.22 -5.32
CA ILE A 62 6.40 -5.14 -4.34
C ILE A 62 7.02 -5.51 -3.00
N PHE A 63 6.84 -6.76 -2.57
CA PHE A 63 7.30 -7.33 -1.31
C PHE A 63 8.18 -8.57 -1.57
N PRO A 64 9.44 -8.37 -1.98
CA PRO A 64 10.38 -9.47 -2.12
C PRO A 64 10.61 -10.15 -0.78
N ALA A 65 11.06 -11.42 -0.82
CA ALA A 65 11.39 -12.17 0.39
C ALA A 65 12.43 -11.39 1.23
N PRO A 66 12.23 -11.26 2.56
CA PRO A 66 13.18 -10.54 3.40
C PRO A 66 14.54 -11.23 3.40
N VAL A 67 15.60 -10.46 3.17
CA VAL A 67 16.99 -10.92 3.28
C VAL A 67 17.64 -10.35 4.54
N THR A 68 18.68 -11.00 5.04
CA THR A 68 19.45 -10.51 6.20
C THR A 68 19.93 -9.09 5.95
N GLY A 69 19.59 -8.17 6.86
CA GLY A 69 19.94 -6.75 6.74
C GLY A 69 18.96 -5.88 5.95
N SER A 70 17.89 -6.45 5.38
CA SER A 70 16.81 -5.66 4.78
C SER A 70 16.01 -4.88 5.83
N PRO A 71 15.48 -3.69 5.48
CA PRO A 71 14.62 -2.91 6.38
C PRO A 71 13.40 -3.71 6.83
N LYS A 72 13.10 -3.71 8.14
CA LYS A 72 11.88 -4.37 8.65
C LYS A 72 10.65 -3.51 8.38
N ILE A 73 9.62 -4.07 7.76
CA ILE A 73 8.30 -3.41 7.66
C ILE A 73 7.61 -3.49 9.01
N LYS A 74 7.51 -2.35 9.71
CA LYS A 74 6.88 -2.25 11.04
C LYS A 74 5.38 -1.98 10.93
N TYR A 75 5.00 -1.15 9.97
CA TYR A 75 3.61 -0.75 9.71
C TYR A 75 3.30 -0.90 8.23
N LEU A 76 2.10 -1.37 7.92
CA LEU A 76 1.59 -1.46 6.56
C LEU A 76 0.19 -0.85 6.53
N ALA A 77 0.02 0.26 5.85
CA ALA A 77 -1.29 0.82 5.54
C ALA A 77 -1.71 0.34 4.17
N ILE A 78 -2.95 -0.16 4.07
CA ILE A 78 -3.54 -0.64 2.82
C ILE A 78 -4.77 0.23 2.53
N LEU A 79 -4.71 0.97 1.43
CA LEU A 79 -5.81 1.76 0.89
C LEU A 79 -6.02 1.36 -0.57
N ILE A 80 -6.96 0.43 -0.78
CA ILE A 80 -7.30 -0.11 -2.11
C ILE A 80 -8.78 -0.43 -2.15
N GLY A 81 -9.41 -0.25 -3.31
CA GLY A 81 -10.81 -0.60 -3.53
C GLY A 81 -11.60 0.47 -4.28
N ALA A 82 -11.09 1.71 -4.39
CA ALA A 82 -11.74 2.76 -5.16
C ALA A 82 -11.90 2.35 -6.63
N ASN A 83 -10.83 1.83 -7.22
CA ASN A 83 -10.81 1.34 -8.60
C ASN A 83 -11.61 0.04 -8.79
N ASP A 84 -11.63 -0.83 -7.78
CA ASP A 84 -12.40 -2.06 -7.74
C ASP A 84 -13.92 -1.79 -7.80
N ALA A 85 -14.37 -0.75 -7.09
CA ALA A 85 -15.77 -0.35 -6.98
C ALA A 85 -16.33 0.36 -8.23
N VAL A 86 -15.48 0.67 -9.21
CA VAL A 86 -15.92 1.22 -10.50
C VAL A 86 -16.90 0.26 -11.18
N LEU A 87 -17.90 0.80 -11.88
CA LEU A 87 -18.96 0.01 -12.50
C LEU A 87 -18.41 -0.96 -13.58
N PRO A 88 -18.99 -2.17 -13.74
CA PRO A 88 -18.50 -3.17 -14.69
C PRO A 88 -18.38 -2.69 -16.14
N TRP A 89 -19.26 -1.77 -16.55
CA TRP A 89 -19.29 -1.20 -17.89
C TRP A 89 -18.37 0.03 -18.07
N SER A 90 -17.61 0.40 -17.04
CA SER A 90 -16.64 1.50 -17.14
C SER A 90 -15.56 1.18 -18.18
N PRO A 91 -15.15 2.15 -19.02
CA PRO A 91 -14.07 1.97 -19.98
C PRO A 91 -12.72 1.68 -19.32
N THR A 92 -12.56 1.99 -18.02
CA THR A 92 -11.30 1.78 -17.30
C THR A 92 -10.97 0.30 -17.04
N LYS A 93 -11.96 -0.60 -17.13
CA LYS A 93 -11.80 -2.05 -16.88
C LYS A 93 -11.20 -2.40 -15.51
N GLN A 94 -11.31 -1.49 -14.53
CA GLN A 94 -10.74 -1.67 -13.19
C GLN A 94 -11.64 -2.49 -12.27
N HIS A 95 -12.90 -2.68 -12.63
CA HIS A 95 -13.91 -3.36 -11.82
C HIS A 95 -13.42 -4.71 -11.28
N VAL A 96 -13.63 -4.91 -9.99
CA VAL A 96 -13.41 -6.18 -9.31
C VAL A 96 -14.69 -6.53 -8.54
N PRO A 97 -15.31 -7.70 -8.79
CA PRO A 97 -16.47 -8.16 -8.04
C PRO A 97 -16.19 -8.23 -6.54
N LEU A 98 -17.20 -7.98 -5.70
CA LEU A 98 -17.05 -7.91 -4.24
C LEU A 98 -16.41 -9.16 -3.63
N GLU A 99 -16.80 -10.36 -4.09
CA GLU A 99 -16.21 -11.60 -3.58
C GLU A 99 -14.73 -11.74 -3.95
N GLU A 100 -14.36 -11.36 -5.17
CA GLU A 100 -12.96 -11.34 -5.58
C GLU A 100 -12.15 -10.29 -4.80
N TYR A 101 -12.73 -9.12 -4.52
CA TYR A 101 -12.09 -8.10 -3.68
C TYR A 101 -11.78 -8.61 -2.28
N LYS A 102 -12.72 -9.33 -1.64
CA LYS A 102 -12.50 -9.96 -0.32
C LYS A 102 -11.37 -10.98 -0.37
N GLU A 103 -11.35 -11.84 -1.39
CA GLU A 103 -10.28 -12.81 -1.59
C GLU A 103 -8.94 -12.13 -1.82
N ASN A 104 -8.90 -11.09 -2.63
CA ASN A 104 -7.69 -10.34 -2.95
C ASN A 104 -7.12 -9.66 -1.71
N LEU A 105 -7.96 -9.02 -0.89
CA LEU A 105 -7.54 -8.47 0.41
C LEU A 105 -6.95 -9.57 1.30
N GLY A 106 -7.60 -10.74 1.36
CA GLY A 106 -7.10 -11.91 2.07
C GLY A 106 -5.69 -12.30 1.60
N LYS A 107 -5.47 -12.41 0.29
CA LYS A 107 -4.16 -12.75 -0.31
C LYS A 107 -3.09 -11.71 0.02
N ILE A 108 -3.44 -10.42 -0.02
CA ILE A 108 -2.52 -9.31 0.30
C ILE A 108 -2.09 -9.40 1.78
N ILE A 109 -3.03 -9.48 2.72
CA ILE A 109 -2.69 -9.52 4.16
C ILE A 109 -1.96 -10.80 4.56
N SER A 110 -2.23 -11.91 3.87
CA SER A 110 -1.63 -13.21 4.16
C SER A 110 -0.34 -13.49 3.39
N HIS A 111 0.13 -12.57 2.55
CA HIS A 111 1.29 -12.78 1.69
C HIS A 111 2.53 -13.18 2.52
N PRO A 112 3.28 -14.25 2.13
CA PRO A 112 4.38 -14.76 2.94
C PRO A 112 5.46 -13.72 3.27
N SER A 113 5.86 -12.89 2.31
CA SER A 113 6.88 -11.85 2.53
C SER A 113 6.38 -10.77 3.49
N ILE A 114 5.12 -10.35 3.36
CA ILE A 114 4.50 -9.41 4.30
C ILE A 114 4.45 -10.02 5.70
N LYS A 115 3.97 -11.26 5.84
CA LYS A 115 3.89 -11.96 7.13
C LYS A 115 5.25 -12.16 7.79
N ALA A 116 6.30 -12.40 7.01
CA ALA A 116 7.65 -12.58 7.52
C ALA A 116 8.15 -11.34 8.29
N HIS A 117 7.68 -10.14 7.94
CA HIS A 117 7.99 -8.91 8.69
C HIS A 117 7.15 -8.74 9.97
N GLN A 118 6.03 -9.46 10.11
CA GLN A 118 5.03 -9.30 11.18
C GLN A 118 4.62 -7.83 11.41
N PRO A 119 4.18 -7.09 10.37
CA PRO A 119 3.80 -5.69 10.50
C PRO A 119 2.46 -5.56 11.24
N LYS A 120 2.26 -4.42 11.90
CA LYS A 120 0.90 -3.99 12.26
C LYS A 120 0.22 -3.42 11.01
N ILE A 121 -0.86 -4.08 10.58
CA ILE A 121 -1.59 -3.74 9.35
C ILE A 121 -2.77 -2.82 9.67
N PHE A 122 -2.93 -1.77 8.86
CA PHE A 122 -4.08 -0.86 8.88
C PHE A 122 -4.83 -1.00 7.56
N LEU A 123 -6.09 -1.44 7.61
CA LEU A 123 -6.99 -1.40 6.45
C LEU A 123 -7.75 -0.07 6.48
N ILE A 124 -7.66 0.69 5.39
CA ILE A 124 -8.26 2.03 5.28
C ILE A 124 -9.30 1.97 4.16
N THR A 125 -10.51 2.42 4.46
CA THR A 125 -11.60 2.50 3.49
C THR A 125 -11.37 3.68 2.54
N PRO A 126 -11.65 3.54 1.24
CA PRO A 126 -11.69 4.68 0.32
C PRO A 126 -12.63 5.79 0.82
N SER A 127 -12.26 7.05 0.59
CA SER A 127 -13.15 8.18 0.85
C SER A 127 -14.25 8.26 -0.22
N HIS A 128 -15.42 8.76 0.17
CA HIS A 128 -16.54 9.06 -0.72
C HIS A 128 -16.22 10.20 -1.69
#